data_AF-A0A6A6E865-F1
#
_entry.id   AF-A0A6A6E865-F1
#
_cell.length_a   1.000
_cell.length_b   1.000
_cell.length_c   1.000
_cell.angle_alpha   90.00
_cell.angle_beta   90.00
_cell.angle_gamma   90.00
#
_symmetry.space_group_name_H-M   'P 1'
#
loop_
_entity.id
_entity.type
_entity.pdbx_description
1 polymer ?
#
loop_
_entity_poly.entity_id
_entity_poly.type
_entity_poly.pdbx_seq_one_letter_code
_entity_poly.pdbx_strand_id
1 'polypeptide(L)' 'MRSFGTEISGNRGCNDELSPKARAVIISKRKAGVLRKDLAVEFCVSEKTITNTLKRWKSHNTVEFLP' A
#
# COMPACT_ATOMS: atom_id res chain seq x y z
N MET A 1 17.37 13.99 -8.84
CA MET A 1 16.59 14.29 -7.62
C MET A 1 15.45 13.29 -7.48
N ARG A 2 15.50 12.40 -6.49
CA ARG A 2 14.33 11.64 -6.03
C ARG A 2 13.87 12.30 -4.74
N SER A 3 12.76 13.01 -4.78
CA SER A 3 12.15 13.63 -3.61
C SER A 3 10.72 13.14 -3.47
N PHE A 4 10.57 11.98 -2.82
CA PHE A 4 9.30 11.56 -2.21
C PHE A 4 9.63 11.01 -0.82
N GLY A 5 9.72 11.94 0.13
CA GLY A 5 10.05 11.67 1.52
C GLY A 5 8.94 10.88 2.20
N THR A 6 9.19 9.59 2.40
CA THR A 6 9.01 8.90 3.67
C THR A 6 9.71 7.57 3.49
N GLU A 7 10.85 7.41 4.17
CA GLU A 7 11.44 6.11 4.36
C GLU A 7 10.41 5.26 5.13
N ILE A 8 9.73 4.37 4.42
CA ILE A 8 8.93 3.32 5.05
C ILE A 8 9.98 2.36 5.60
N SER A 9 10.39 2.62 6.84
CA SER A 9 11.47 1.96 7.60
C SER A 9 11.87 0.60 7.03
N GLY A 10 13.14 0.49 6.64
CA GLY A 10 13.77 -0.68 6.00
C GLY A 10 13.88 -1.92 6.90
N ASN A 11 12.81 -2.27 7.61
CA ASN A 11 12.70 -3.47 8.42
C ASN A 11 11.50 -4.32 7.95
N ARG A 12 11.44 -4.58 6.64
CA ARG A 12 10.47 -5.50 6.08
C ARG A 12 11.11 -6.88 5.96
N GLY A 13 10.75 -7.77 6.89
CA GLY A 13 11.08 -9.18 6.79
C GLY A 13 10.46 -9.81 5.55
N CYS A 14 11.03 -10.92 5.08
CA CYS A 14 10.43 -11.70 4.01
C CYS A 14 9.03 -12.15 4.45
N ASN A 15 7.99 -11.82 3.67
CA ASN A 15 6.56 -12.00 3.97
C ASN A 15 5.90 -10.98 4.92
N ASP A 16 6.54 -9.87 5.28
CA ASP A 16 5.87 -8.86 6.11
C ASP A 16 4.69 -8.22 5.39
N GLU A 17 3.54 -8.24 6.07
CA GLU A 17 2.32 -7.59 5.63
C GLU A 17 2.50 -6.08 5.46
N LEU A 18 1.72 -5.48 4.56
CA LEU A 18 1.62 -4.02 4.51
C LEU A 18 1.09 -3.52 5.86
N SER A 19 1.87 -2.67 6.52
CA SER A 19 1.43 -2.01 7.75
C SER A 19 0.13 -1.22 7.51
N PRO A 20 -0.73 -1.04 8.52
CA PRO A 20 -1.97 -0.25 8.37
C PRO A 20 -1.70 1.15 7.82
N LYS A 21 -0.58 1.77 8.22
CA LYS A 21 -0.11 3.07 7.70
C LYS A 21 0.19 2.99 6.20
N ALA A 22 0.91 1.97 5.74
CA ALA A 22 1.19 1.78 4.32
C ALA A 22 -0.09 1.56 3.51
N ARG A 23 -1.04 0.77 4.02
CA ARG A 23 -2.36 0.56 3.38
C ARG A 23 -3.13 1.87 3.26
N ALA A 24 -3.14 2.71 4.30
CA ALA A 24 -3.77 4.03 4.27
C ALA A 24 -3.15 4.94 3.19
N VAL A 25 -1.81 4.96 3.07
CA VAL A 25 -1.13 5.75 2.03
C VAL A 25 -1.47 5.24 0.64
N ILE A 26 -1.49 3.92 0.41
CA ILE A 26 -1.90 3.31 -0.87
C ILE A 26 -3.30 3.76 -1.27
N ILE A 27 -4.26 3.74 -0.33
CA ILE A 27 -5.64 4.16 -0.58
C ILE A 27 -5.70 5.66 -0.92
N SER A 28 -5.02 6.51 -0.15
CA SER A 28 -4.97 7.96 -0.38
C SER A 28 -4.37 8.30 -1.73
N LYS A 29 -3.25 7.68 -2.12
CA LYS A 29 -2.63 7.88 -3.44
C LYS A 29 -3.51 7.34 -4.57
N ARG A 30 -4.19 6.22 -4.36
CA ARG A 30 -5.14 5.71 -5.35
C ARG A 30 -6.31 6.67 -5.57
N LYS A 31 -6.83 7.29 -4.50
CA LYS A 31 -7.86 8.34 -4.58
C LYS A 31 -7.35 9.59 -5.32
N ALA A 32 -6.07 9.93 -5.18
CA ALA A 32 -5.41 10.99 -5.94
C ALA A 32 -5.13 10.63 -7.42
N GLY A 33 -5.49 9.42 -7.87
CA GLY A 33 -5.36 9.02 -9.27
C GLY A 33 -4.09 8.26 -9.63
N VAL A 34 -3.19 8.00 -8.67
CA VAL A 34 -1.96 7.24 -8.91
C VAL A 34 -2.29 5.82 -9.40
N LEU A 35 -1.54 5.35 -10.40
CA LEU A 35 -1.74 4.02 -10.98
C LEU A 35 -1.27 2.92 -10.01
N ARG A 36 -1.93 1.76 -10.09
CA ARG A 36 -1.58 0.59 -9.26
C ARG A 36 -0.15 0.11 -9.51
N LYS A 37 0.33 0.24 -10.74
CA LYS A 37 1.69 -0.13 -11.15
C LYS A 37 2.74 0.69 -10.42
N ASP A 38 2.52 2.01 -10.38
CA ASP A 38 3.44 2.94 -9.71
C ASP A 38 3.45 2.70 -8.20
N LEU A 39 2.28 2.42 -7.61
CA LEU A 39 2.18 2.05 -6.20
C LEU A 39 2.87 0.71 -5.90
N ALA A 40 2.80 -0.27 -6.81
CA ALA A 40 3.48 -1.55 -6.64
C ALA A 40 5.01 -1.37 -6.61
N VAL A 41 5.54 -0.54 -7.51
CA VAL A 41 6.97 -0.19 -7.55
C VAL A 41 7.37 0.61 -6.31
N GLU A 42 6.58 1.61 -5.94
CA GLU A 42 6.87 2.49 -4.81
C GLU A 42 6.88 1.75 -3.46
N PHE A 43 5.97 0.80 -3.27
CA PHE A 43 5.87 0.02 -2.04
C PHE A 43 6.61 -1.31 -2.11
N CYS A 44 7.33 -1.59 -3.21
CA CYS A 44 8.01 -2.87 -3.47
C CYS A 44 7.10 -4.08 -3.19
N VAL A 45 5.88 -4.06 -3.73
CA VAL A 45 4.90 -5.14 -3.62
C VAL A 45 4.36 -5.54 -4.98
N SER A 46 3.76 -6.72 -5.06
CA SER A 46 3.01 -7.10 -6.25
C SER A 46 1.78 -6.21 -6.46
N GLU A 47 1.40 -5.95 -7.72
CA GLU A 47 0.14 -5.29 -8.05
C GLU A 47 -1.08 -6.04 -7.49
N LYS A 48 -0.97 -7.37 -7.32
CA LYS A 48 -2.00 -8.19 -6.68
C LYS A 48 -2.21 -7.77 -5.23
N THR A 49 -1.15 -7.48 -4.48
CA THR A 49 -1.21 -6.98 -3.11
C THR A 49 -1.90 -5.62 -3.04
N ILE A 50 -1.58 -4.70 -3.96
CA ILE A 50 -2.25 -3.40 -4.08
C ILE A 50 -3.75 -3.60 -4.36
N THR A 51 -4.07 -4.46 -5.33
CA THR A 51 -5.45 -4.75 -5.72
C THR A 51 -6.26 -5.36 -4.57
N ASN A 52 -5.69 -6.31 -3.83
CA ASN A 52 -6.33 -6.90 -2.67
C ASN A 52 -6.58 -5.88 -1.57
N THR A 53 -5.61 -5.00 -1.31
CA THR A 53 -5.75 -3.90 -0.33
C THR A 53 -6.90 -2.97 -0.71
N LEU A 54 -7.00 -2.59 -1.97
CA LEU A 54 -8.09 -1.73 -2.47
C LEU A 54 -9.45 -2.43 -2.45
N LYS A 55 -9.52 -3.71 -2.82
CA LYS A 55 -10.76 -4.50 -2.75
C LYS A 55 -11.26 -4.58 -1.31
N ARG A 56 -10.36 -4.88 -0.37
CA ARG A 56 -10.67 -4.98 1.05
C ARG A 56 -11.15 -3.67 1.64
N TRP A 57 -10.51 -2.56 1.27
CA TRP A 57 -10.99 -1.21 1.60
C TRP A 57 -12.38 -0.94 1.02
N LYS A 58 -12.66 -1.33 -0.23
CA LYS A 58 -13.99 -1.13 -0.84
C LYS A 58 -15.08 -1.94 -0.13
N SER A 59 -14.77 -3.15 0.33
CA SER A 59 -15.75 -4.04 0.98
C SER A 59 -16.00 -3.71 2.45
N HIS A 60 -14.95 -3.38 3.21
CA HIS A 60 -15.05 -3.19 4.66
C HIS A 60 -14.87 -1.73 5.10
N ASN A 61 -14.33 -0.88 4.24
CA ASN A 61 -13.91 0.49 4.58
C ASN A 61 -12.94 0.54 5.78
N THR A 62 -12.17 -0.54 5.98
CA THR A 62 -11.18 -0.66 7.05
C THR A 62 -9.78 -0.92 6.48
N VAL A 63 -8.77 -0.38 7.16
CA VAL A 63 -7.34 -0.63 6.89
C VAL A 63 -6.78 -1.77 7.76
N GLU A 64 -7.48 -2.13 8.83
CA GLU A 64 -7.17 -3.21 9.77
C GLU A 64 -7.28 -4.59 9.12
N PHE A 65 -6.37 -5.53 9.39
CA PHE A 65 -6.53 -6.94 9.02
C PHE A 65 -7.66 -7.56 9.86
N LEU A 66 -8.61 -8.22 9.20
CA LEU A 66 -9.77 -8.88 9.78
C LEU A 66 -9.57 -10.36 9.43
N PRO A 67 -9.71 -11.27 10.40
CA PRO A 67 -9.50 -12.70 10.20
C PRO A 67 -10.45 -13.30 9.15
#